data_AF-A0A418BE39-F1
#
_entry.id   AF-A0A418BE39-F1
#
_cell.length_a   1.000
_cell.length_b   1.000
_cell.length_c   1.000
_cell.angle_alpha   90.00
_cell.angle_beta   90.00
_cell.angle_gamma   90.00
#
_symmetry.space_group_name_H-M   'P 1'
#
loop_
_entity.id
_entity.type
_entity.pdbx_description
1 polymer ?
#
loop_
_entity_poly.entity_id
_entity_poly.type
_entity_poly.pdbx_seq_one_letter_code
_entity_poly.pdbx_strand_id
1 'polypeptide(L)'
;MTLLRFQARHGEGSRLNTLWTAYCLFHMGEYVQALGHYEQAADIYKRVLARHETHAAINVYLAMCYYHLEYFDISSELLATYLATSDGHSNVAKNLLACNTFHLVDGVAAEKSLHLHLPQPVGCLPSMTSPGHALVEHNVVVFRQGDVGLRLWPPLLGTVPEAKLNLALFHIKHDTFEKAFDLLDTFEPAQPIAYILK
;
A
#
# COMPACT_ATOMS: atom_id res chain seq x y z
N MET A 1 22.95 13.67 10.52
CA MET A 1 22.25 14.70 9.70
C MET A 1 22.67 14.51 8.25
N THR A 2 21.77 14.08 7.37
CA THR A 2 22.09 13.85 5.95
C THR A 2 22.15 15.18 5.18
N LEU A 3 23.00 15.24 4.15
CA LEU A 3 23.24 16.41 3.28
C LEU A 3 21.95 17.08 2.76
N LEU A 4 20.89 16.28 2.55
CA LEU A 4 19.56 16.74 2.14
C LEU A 4 18.85 17.61 3.18
N ARG A 5 18.98 17.29 4.48
CA ARG A 5 18.41 18.12 5.56
C ARG A 5 19.14 19.46 5.71
N PHE A 6 20.42 19.53 5.32
CA PHE A 6 21.20 20.76 5.28
C PHE A 6 20.76 21.64 4.11
N GLN A 7 20.64 21.07 2.90
CA GLN A 7 20.20 21.82 1.71
C GLN A 7 18.74 22.30 1.80
N ALA A 8 17.83 21.53 2.40
CA ALA A 8 16.44 21.94 2.62
C ALA A 8 16.30 23.11 3.61
N ARG A 9 17.22 23.25 4.57
CA ARG A 9 17.25 24.36 5.54
C ARG A 9 17.87 25.63 4.97
N HIS A 10 18.74 25.51 3.97
CA HIS A 10 19.47 26.63 3.36
C HIS A 10 18.91 27.10 2.01
N GLY A 11 17.72 26.63 1.60
CA GLY A 11 16.96 27.19 0.47
C GLY A 11 17.45 26.79 -0.93
N GLU A 12 18.59 26.12 -1.06
CA GLU A 12 19.16 25.65 -2.35
C GLU A 12 18.63 24.27 -2.79
N GLY A 13 17.44 23.87 -2.32
CA GLY A 13 16.84 22.59 -2.68
C GLY A 13 16.16 22.66 -4.05
N SER A 14 16.78 22.12 -5.10
CA SER A 14 16.10 21.84 -6.37
C SER A 14 14.79 21.07 -6.14
N ARG A 15 13.79 21.26 -6.99
CA ARG A 15 12.50 20.54 -6.97
C ARG A 15 12.68 19.03 -6.80
N LEU A 16 13.68 18.47 -7.48
CA LEU A 16 14.05 17.06 -7.40
C LEU A 16 14.50 16.66 -5.99
N ASN A 17 15.27 17.52 -5.30
CA ASN A 17 15.74 17.27 -3.93
C ASN A 17 14.56 17.25 -2.94
N THR A 18 13.54 18.07 -3.19
CA THR A 18 12.33 18.13 -2.37
C THR A 18 11.49 16.86 -2.54
N LEU A 19 11.26 16.41 -3.79
CA LEU A 19 10.56 15.16 -4.07
C LEU A 19 11.34 13.94 -3.56
N TRP A 20 12.67 13.94 -3.71
CA TRP A 20 13.54 12.90 -3.19
C TRP A 20 13.50 12.83 -1.66
N THR A 21 13.48 13.98 -0.99
CA THR A 21 13.34 14.02 0.47
C THR A 21 12.01 13.44 0.93
N ALA A 22 10.90 13.77 0.25
CA ALA A 22 9.59 13.20 0.55
C ALA A 22 9.56 11.69 0.30
N TYR A 23 10.14 11.23 -0.81
CA TYR A 23 10.28 9.81 -1.13
C TYR A 23 11.08 9.05 -0.06
N CYS A 24 12.23 9.59 0.38
CA CYS A 24 13.00 8.99 1.45
C CYS A 24 12.23 8.97 2.78
N LEU A 25 11.52 10.05 3.12
CA LEU A 25 10.70 10.09 4.33
C LEU A 25 9.56 9.07 4.30
N PHE A 26 8.92 8.91 3.15
CA PHE A 26 7.87 7.92 2.92
C PHE A 26 8.39 6.50 3.19
N HIS A 27 9.47 6.10 2.54
CA HIS A 27 10.03 4.76 2.71
C HIS A 27 10.74 4.55 4.06
N MET A 28 11.22 5.60 4.72
CA MET A 28 11.72 5.51 6.11
C MET A 28 10.58 5.36 7.13
N GLY A 29 9.39 5.88 6.82
CA GLY A 29 8.19 5.71 7.64
C GLY A 29 7.78 4.24 7.79
N GLU A 30 8.06 3.40 6.79
CA GLU A 30 7.74 1.97 6.80
C GLU A 30 8.45 1.18 7.92
N TYR A 31 9.50 1.71 8.55
CA TYR A 31 10.40 0.89 9.39
C TYR A 31 10.35 1.09 10.92
N VAL A 32 10.10 2.27 11.52
CA VAL A 32 10.06 2.37 13.01
C VAL A 32 9.26 3.58 13.60
N GLN A 33 9.03 4.70 12.88
CA GLN A 33 8.35 5.91 13.42
C GLN A 33 7.44 6.60 12.37
N ALA A 34 6.42 5.88 11.93
CA ALA A 34 5.75 6.12 10.65
C ALA A 34 4.94 7.42 10.55
N LEU A 35 4.11 7.75 11.55
CA LEU A 35 3.09 8.81 11.44
C LEU A 35 3.70 10.21 11.20
N GLY A 36 4.66 10.63 12.03
CA GLY A 36 5.29 11.95 11.88
C GLY A 36 6.09 12.11 10.59
N HIS A 37 6.54 11.01 9.98
CA HIS A 37 7.19 11.02 8.67
C HIS A 37 6.19 11.15 7.52
N TYR A 38 5.03 10.49 7.61
CA TYR A 38 3.96 10.67 6.63
C TYR A 38 3.35 12.08 6.67
N GLU A 39 3.20 12.69 7.86
CA GLU A 39 2.78 14.09 7.99
C GLU A 39 3.76 15.05 7.30
N GLN A 40 5.07 14.88 7.57
CA GLN A 40 6.11 15.69 6.93
C GLN A 40 6.15 15.50 5.41
N ALA A 41 6.00 14.26 4.92
CA ALA A 41 5.95 13.98 3.50
C ALA A 41 4.71 14.61 2.85
N ALA A 42 3.54 14.49 3.48
CA ALA A 42 2.29 15.09 3.02
C ALA A 42 2.42 16.63 2.91
N ASP A 43 3.02 17.28 3.91
CA ASP A 43 3.26 18.73 3.89
C ASP A 43 4.22 19.17 2.77
N ILE A 44 5.20 18.33 2.43
CA ILE A 44 6.06 18.58 1.27
C ILE A 44 5.25 18.45 -0.03
N TYR A 45 4.50 17.36 -0.22
CA TYR A 45 3.72 17.14 -1.43
C TYR A 45 2.65 18.22 -1.65
N LYS A 46 1.94 18.65 -0.61
CA LYS A 46 1.00 19.78 -0.66
C LYS A 46 1.66 21.07 -1.14
N ARG A 47 2.84 21.40 -0.59
CA ARG A 47 3.60 22.60 -1.00
C ARG A 47 4.05 22.54 -2.46
N VAL A 48 4.35 21.35 -2.97
CA VAL A 48 4.70 21.16 -4.38
C VAL A 48 3.47 21.34 -5.28
N LEU A 49 2.32 20.76 -4.91
CA LEU A 49 1.05 20.93 -5.64
C LEU A 49 0.59 22.39 -5.69
N ALA A 50 0.67 23.11 -4.56
CA ALA A 50 0.30 24.52 -4.49
C ALA A 50 1.18 25.44 -5.36
N ARG A 51 2.39 25.00 -5.72
CA ARG A 51 3.32 25.75 -6.56
C ARG A 51 3.15 25.44 -8.05
N HIS A 52 2.65 24.25 -8.43
CA HIS A 52 2.47 23.83 -9.82
C HIS A 52 1.40 22.72 -9.98
N GLU A 53 0.49 22.87 -10.95
CA GLU A 53 -0.61 21.91 -11.26
C GLU A 53 -0.20 20.65 -12.05
N THR A 54 1.01 20.57 -12.60
CA THR A 54 1.26 19.70 -13.77
C THR A 54 1.65 18.25 -13.47
N HIS A 55 1.66 17.78 -12.21
CA HIS A 55 2.14 16.42 -11.89
C HIS A 55 1.10 15.60 -11.15
N ALA A 56 0.20 15.00 -11.92
CA ALA A 56 -0.89 14.16 -11.43
C ALA A 56 -0.40 13.02 -10.50
N ALA A 57 0.80 12.48 -10.75
CA ALA A 57 1.41 11.44 -9.91
C ALA A 57 1.68 11.88 -8.46
N ILE A 58 1.83 13.18 -8.18
CA ILE A 58 2.01 13.68 -6.81
C ILE A 58 0.75 13.43 -5.97
N ASN A 59 -0.44 13.46 -6.58
CA ASN A 59 -1.68 13.12 -5.89
C ASN A 59 -1.67 11.67 -5.40
N VAL A 60 -1.03 10.74 -6.13
CA VAL A 60 -0.90 9.35 -5.70
C VAL A 60 0.02 9.22 -4.49
N TYR A 61 1.18 9.90 -4.48
CA TYR A 61 2.08 9.88 -3.33
C TYR A 61 1.46 10.57 -2.08
N LEU A 62 0.73 11.66 -2.29
CA LEU A 62 -0.01 12.32 -1.21
C LEU A 62 -1.13 11.42 -0.68
N ALA A 63 -1.85 10.72 -1.56
CA ALA A 63 -2.86 9.74 -1.17
C ALA A 63 -2.28 8.56 -0.38
N MET A 64 -1.08 8.09 -0.71
CA MET A 64 -0.37 7.07 0.07
C MET A 64 -0.03 7.57 1.48
N CYS A 65 0.43 8.82 1.61
CA CYS A 65 0.67 9.41 2.94
C CYS A 65 -0.63 9.46 3.75
N TYR A 66 -1.73 9.90 3.14
CA TYR A 66 -3.02 9.94 3.79
C TYR A 66 -3.57 8.56 4.15
N TYR A 67 -3.33 7.54 3.32
CA TYR A 67 -3.68 6.15 3.63
C TYR A 67 -2.98 5.66 4.90
N HIS A 68 -1.67 5.88 5.02
CA HIS A 68 -0.92 5.48 6.21
C HIS A 68 -1.23 6.32 7.46
N LEU A 69 -1.81 7.51 7.28
CA LEU A 69 -2.35 8.33 8.35
C LEU A 69 -3.83 8.02 8.65
N GLU A 70 -4.39 6.98 8.02
CA GLU A 70 -5.79 6.54 8.17
C GLU A 70 -6.85 7.57 7.73
N TYR A 71 -6.44 8.59 6.97
CA TYR A 71 -7.33 9.57 6.34
C TYR A 71 -7.83 9.03 4.98
N PHE A 72 -8.58 7.92 5.01
CA PHE A 72 -8.99 7.16 3.82
C PHE A 72 -9.91 7.96 2.88
N ASP A 73 -10.79 8.82 3.41
CA ASP A 73 -11.67 9.67 2.60
C ASP A 73 -10.85 10.63 1.72
N ILE A 74 -9.91 11.35 2.33
CA ILE A 74 -9.03 12.30 1.64
C ILE A 74 -8.13 11.57 0.63
N SER A 75 -7.60 10.41 1.02
CA SER A 75 -6.83 9.56 0.11
C SER A 75 -7.64 9.17 -1.13
N SER A 76 -8.91 8.79 -0.95
CA SER A 76 -9.81 8.40 -2.05
C SER A 76 -10.11 9.54 -3.01
N GLU A 77 -10.36 10.75 -2.50
CA GLU A 77 -10.62 11.93 -3.31
C GLU A 77 -9.42 12.30 -4.20
N LEU A 78 -8.21 12.24 -3.63
CA LEU A 78 -6.96 12.49 -4.37
C LEU A 78 -6.72 11.44 -5.46
N LEU A 79 -7.03 10.17 -5.19
CA LEU A 79 -6.91 9.10 -6.17
C LEU A 79 -7.96 9.22 -7.28
N ALA A 80 -9.20 9.56 -6.95
CA ALA A 80 -10.25 9.83 -7.93
C ALA A 80 -9.84 10.97 -8.87
N THR A 81 -9.26 12.04 -8.31
CA THR A 81 -8.72 13.17 -9.08
C THR A 81 -7.61 12.73 -10.03
N TYR A 82 -6.67 11.89 -9.58
CA TYR A 82 -5.63 11.33 -10.43
C TYR A 82 -6.18 10.42 -11.53
N LEU A 83 -7.09 9.50 -11.18
CA LEU A 83 -7.66 8.52 -12.11
C LEU A 83 -8.58 9.15 -13.17
N ALA A 84 -9.13 10.34 -12.89
CA ALA A 84 -9.90 11.12 -13.85
C ALA A 84 -9.03 11.81 -14.93
N THR A 85 -7.72 11.86 -14.74
CA THR A 85 -6.78 12.42 -15.74
C THR A 85 -6.53 11.43 -16.89
N SER A 86 -6.08 11.94 -18.04
CA SER A 86 -5.70 11.12 -19.20
C SER A 86 -4.59 10.10 -18.92
N ASP A 87 -3.77 10.34 -17.88
CA ASP A 87 -2.66 9.47 -17.48
C ASP A 87 -3.02 8.58 -16.27
N GLY A 88 -4.30 8.56 -15.88
CA GLY A 88 -4.87 7.90 -14.70
C GLY A 88 -5.01 6.38 -14.81
N HIS A 89 -3.97 5.67 -15.25
CA HIS A 89 -4.04 4.22 -15.49
C HIS A 89 -3.17 3.37 -14.55
N SER A 90 -2.52 4.00 -13.57
CA SER A 90 -1.66 3.28 -12.61
C SER A 90 -2.42 2.20 -11.82
N ASN A 91 -1.96 0.95 -11.93
CA ASN A 91 -2.47 -0.17 -11.14
C ASN A 91 -2.27 0.05 -9.64
N VAL A 92 -1.19 0.76 -9.25
CA VAL A 92 -0.93 1.12 -7.85
C VAL A 92 -2.01 2.06 -7.32
N ALA A 93 -2.41 3.06 -8.12
CA ALA A 93 -3.46 3.99 -7.72
C ALA A 93 -4.83 3.31 -7.59
N LYS A 94 -5.17 2.42 -8.54
CA LYS A 94 -6.41 1.61 -8.47
C LYS A 94 -6.41 0.67 -7.26
N ASN A 95 -5.27 0.04 -6.98
CA ASN A 95 -5.11 -0.83 -5.82
C ASN A 95 -5.28 -0.07 -4.50
N LEU A 96 -4.66 1.12 -4.40
CA LEU A 96 -4.80 1.96 -3.21
C LEU A 96 -6.25 2.45 -3.02
N LEU A 97 -6.94 2.79 -4.11
CA LEU A 97 -8.35 3.16 -4.05
C LEU A 97 -9.22 1.98 -3.57
N ALA A 98 -8.92 0.77 -4.01
CA ALA A 98 -9.59 -0.44 -3.52
C ALA A 98 -9.31 -0.66 -2.03
N CYS A 99 -8.07 -0.46 -1.57
CA CYS A 99 -7.74 -0.50 -0.13
C CYS A 99 -8.52 0.56 0.67
N ASN A 100 -8.64 1.80 0.18
CA ASN A 100 -9.49 2.79 0.83
C ASN A 100 -10.95 2.35 0.90
N THR A 101 -11.46 1.82 -0.21
CA THR A 101 -12.85 1.31 -0.29
C THR A 101 -13.09 0.18 0.70
N PHE A 102 -12.08 -0.68 0.93
CA PHE A 102 -12.16 -1.74 1.93
C PHE A 102 -12.33 -1.20 3.35
N HIS A 103 -11.60 -0.14 3.71
CA HIS A 103 -11.70 0.49 5.03
C HIS A 103 -12.98 1.32 5.21
N LEU A 104 -13.46 1.97 4.16
CA LEU A 104 -14.62 2.86 4.21
C LEU A 104 -15.96 2.14 4.02
N VAL A 105 -15.96 1.02 3.29
CA VAL A 105 -17.18 0.29 2.90
C VAL A 105 -17.08 -1.18 3.28
N ASP A 106 -16.49 -2.02 2.41
CA ASP A 106 -16.28 -3.45 2.62
C ASP A 106 -15.40 -4.07 1.52
N GLY A 107 -15.08 -5.36 1.66
CA GLY A 107 -14.29 -6.14 0.69
C GLY A 107 -14.97 -6.39 -0.65
N VAL A 108 -16.30 -6.46 -0.68
CA VAL A 108 -17.05 -6.72 -1.92
C VAL A 108 -16.99 -5.50 -2.83
N ALA A 109 -17.17 -4.30 -2.27
CA ALA A 109 -17.03 -3.03 -2.95
C ALA A 109 -15.57 -2.81 -3.40
N ALA A 110 -14.60 -3.11 -2.54
CA ALA A 110 -13.18 -3.00 -2.86
C ALA A 110 -12.79 -3.87 -4.05
N GLU A 111 -13.18 -5.14 -4.07
CA GLU A 111 -12.89 -6.05 -5.18
C GLU A 111 -13.54 -5.57 -6.49
N LYS A 112 -14.81 -5.14 -6.42
CA LYS A 112 -15.53 -4.61 -7.59
C LYS A 112 -14.83 -3.37 -8.17
N SER A 113 -14.25 -2.52 -7.33
CA SER A 113 -13.56 -1.30 -7.76
C SER A 113 -12.29 -1.55 -8.58
N LEU A 114 -11.65 -2.71 -8.41
CA LEU A 114 -10.44 -3.08 -9.16
C LEU A 114 -10.71 -3.39 -10.63
N HIS A 115 -11.97 -3.65 -11.01
CA HIS A 115 -12.36 -4.12 -12.35
C HIS A 115 -11.50 -5.30 -12.87
N LEU A 116 -10.86 -6.06 -11.98
CA LEU A 116 -10.05 -7.22 -12.34
C LEU A 116 -10.98 -8.39 -12.68
N HIS A 117 -10.75 -9.03 -13.82
CA HIS A 117 -11.32 -10.35 -14.12
C HIS A 117 -10.50 -11.40 -13.38
N LEU A 118 -10.73 -11.55 -12.07
CA LEU A 118 -10.14 -12.66 -11.34
C LEU A 118 -10.87 -13.97 -11.66
N PRO A 119 -10.18 -15.13 -11.62
CA PRO A 119 -10.82 -16.43 -11.67
C PRO A 119 -11.92 -16.52 -10.61
N GLN A 120 -13.14 -16.79 -11.09
CA GLN A 120 -14.26 -17.24 -10.28
C GLN A 120 -13.88 -18.57 -9.58
N PRO A 121 -14.43 -18.85 -8.39
CA PRO A 121 -14.12 -20.05 -7.63
C PRO A 121 -14.85 -21.26 -8.24
N VAL A 122 -14.47 -21.70 -9.45
CA VAL A 122 -14.82 -23.02 -9.98
C VAL A 122 -13.75 -23.49 -10.98
N GLY A 123 -13.05 -24.58 -10.65
CA GLY A 123 -12.68 -25.66 -11.58
C GLY A 123 -11.85 -25.39 -12.85
N CYS A 124 -11.46 -24.16 -13.17
CA CYS A 124 -10.73 -23.87 -14.40
C CYS A 124 -9.43 -23.13 -14.07
N LEU A 125 -8.30 -23.70 -14.49
CA LEU A 125 -7.01 -23.03 -14.53
C LEU A 125 -7.14 -21.90 -15.57
N PRO A 126 -7.14 -20.61 -15.21
CA PRO A 126 -7.09 -19.57 -16.21
C PRO A 126 -5.68 -19.55 -16.73
N SER A 127 -5.58 -19.56 -18.05
CA SER A 127 -4.39 -19.14 -18.79
C SER A 127 -3.72 -17.96 -18.08
N MET A 128 -2.40 -18.05 -17.92
CA MET A 128 -1.47 -17.02 -17.46
C MET A 128 -1.47 -15.83 -18.45
N THR A 129 -2.61 -15.17 -18.64
CA THR A 129 -2.78 -14.02 -19.52
C THR A 129 -2.91 -12.76 -18.69
N SER A 130 -1.75 -12.37 -18.18
CA SER A 130 -1.25 -11.04 -17.80
C SER A 130 -0.53 -11.18 -16.46
N PRO A 131 0.74 -10.74 -16.31
CA PRO A 131 1.39 -10.74 -15.02
C PRO A 131 0.61 -9.80 -14.09
N GLY A 132 -0.25 -10.38 -13.24
CA GLY A 132 -0.94 -9.66 -12.20
C GLY A 132 0.10 -9.00 -11.30
N HIS A 133 -0.12 -7.73 -10.95
CA HIS A 133 0.73 -7.10 -9.95
C HIS A 133 0.55 -7.86 -8.64
N ALA A 134 1.60 -8.51 -8.16
CA ALA A 134 1.63 -9.31 -6.93
C ALA A 134 0.88 -8.66 -5.74
N LEU A 135 1.01 -7.34 -5.61
CA LEU A 135 0.34 -6.56 -4.57
C LEU A 135 -1.20 -6.51 -4.74
N VAL A 136 -1.69 -6.44 -5.97
CA VAL A 136 -3.13 -6.46 -6.28
C VAL A 136 -3.70 -7.84 -5.96
N GLU A 137 -3.01 -8.91 -6.38
CA GLU A 137 -3.43 -10.28 -6.08
C GLU A 137 -3.47 -10.54 -4.58
N HIS A 138 -2.43 -10.10 -3.85
CA HIS A 138 -2.39 -10.15 -2.40
C HIS A 138 -3.60 -9.45 -1.76
N ASN A 139 -3.91 -8.22 -2.17
CA ASN A 139 -4.98 -7.42 -1.56
C ASN A 139 -6.37 -7.98 -1.84
N VAL A 140 -6.59 -8.60 -3.00
CA VAL A 140 -7.85 -9.30 -3.28
C VAL A 140 -8.09 -10.44 -2.30
N VAL A 141 -7.06 -11.22 -1.96
CA VAL A 141 -7.18 -12.26 -0.93
C VAL A 141 -7.58 -11.67 0.41
N VAL A 142 -7.00 -10.52 0.78
CA VAL A 142 -7.36 -9.80 2.01
C VAL A 142 -8.83 -9.37 1.97
N PHE A 143 -9.31 -8.83 0.85
CA PHE A 143 -10.71 -8.40 0.68
C PHE A 143 -11.70 -9.56 0.82
N ARG A 144 -11.31 -10.76 0.35
CA ARG A 144 -12.09 -12.00 0.48
C ARG A 144 -11.85 -12.75 1.79
N GLN A 145 -11.34 -12.08 2.82
CA GLN A 145 -11.10 -12.65 4.15
C GLN A 145 -10.18 -13.89 4.16
N GLY A 146 -9.26 -13.97 3.20
CA GLY A 146 -8.33 -15.10 3.10
C GLY A 146 -8.80 -16.24 2.20
N ASP A 147 -9.95 -16.11 1.52
CA ASP A 147 -10.35 -17.08 0.50
C ASP A 147 -9.25 -17.23 -0.57
N VAL A 148 -8.88 -18.48 -0.88
CA VAL A 148 -7.77 -18.83 -1.78
C VAL A 148 -6.37 -18.41 -1.25
N GLY A 149 -6.26 -17.90 -0.01
CA GLY A 149 -5.01 -17.37 0.54
C GLY A 149 -3.86 -18.38 0.67
N LEU A 150 -4.17 -19.64 0.97
CA LEU A 150 -3.17 -20.73 1.00
C LEU A 150 -2.54 -21.01 -0.37
N ARG A 151 -3.19 -20.61 -1.48
CA ARG A 151 -2.66 -20.77 -2.84
C ARG A 151 -1.86 -19.55 -3.27
N LEU A 152 -2.33 -18.35 -2.92
CA LEU A 152 -1.80 -17.09 -3.46
C LEU A 152 -0.74 -16.43 -2.57
N TRP A 153 -0.79 -16.55 -1.25
CA TRP A 153 0.22 -15.90 -0.38
C TRP A 153 1.59 -16.58 -0.34
N PRO A 154 1.73 -17.92 -0.33
CA PRO A 154 3.04 -18.56 -0.31
C PRO A 154 4.03 -18.12 -1.40
N PRO A 155 3.63 -17.97 -2.70
CA PRO A 155 4.54 -17.48 -3.73
C PRO A 155 4.88 -15.98 -3.58
N LEU A 156 4.16 -15.24 -2.73
CA LEU A 156 4.34 -13.80 -2.52
C LEU A 156 5.21 -13.46 -1.30
N LEU A 157 5.61 -14.44 -0.50
CA LEU A 157 6.37 -14.21 0.73
C LEU A 157 7.72 -13.50 0.51
N GLY A 158 8.32 -13.66 -0.67
CA GLY A 158 9.58 -12.99 -1.05
C GLY A 158 9.39 -11.62 -1.70
N THR A 159 8.15 -11.21 -1.99
CA THR A 159 7.83 -10.04 -2.83
C THR A 159 6.94 -9.04 -2.12
N VAL A 160 6.02 -9.49 -1.26
CA VAL A 160 5.06 -8.66 -0.50
C VAL A 160 5.32 -8.87 0.99
N PRO A 161 5.88 -7.87 1.70
CA PRO A 161 6.22 -7.99 3.12
C PRO A 161 5.04 -8.41 4.01
N GLU A 162 3.83 -7.95 3.68
CA GLU A 162 2.61 -8.20 4.44
C GLU A 162 2.06 -9.62 4.25
N ALA A 163 2.45 -10.33 3.19
CA ALA A 163 1.91 -11.65 2.86
C ALA A 163 2.17 -12.67 3.97
N LYS A 164 3.34 -12.59 4.61
CA LYS A 164 3.71 -13.49 5.72
C LYS A 164 2.82 -13.30 6.94
N LEU A 165 2.55 -12.04 7.30
CA LEU A 165 1.70 -11.69 8.45
C LEU A 165 0.24 -12.08 8.19
N ASN A 166 -0.27 -11.78 6.98
CA ASN A 166 -1.63 -12.13 6.60
C ASN A 166 -1.86 -13.64 6.55
N LEU A 167 -0.87 -14.42 6.09
CA LEU A 167 -0.91 -15.87 6.14
C LEU A 167 -0.90 -16.41 7.59
N ALA A 168 -0.10 -15.83 8.48
CA ALA A 168 -0.10 -16.20 9.89
C ALA A 168 -1.47 -15.90 10.55
N LEU A 169 -2.03 -14.71 10.30
CA LEU A 169 -3.37 -14.32 10.76
C LEU A 169 -4.45 -15.27 10.25
N PHE A 170 -4.35 -15.71 9.00
CA PHE A 170 -5.25 -16.71 8.43
C PHE A 170 -5.17 -18.03 9.18
N HIS A 171 -3.96 -18.52 9.49
CA HIS A 171 -3.78 -19.74 10.25
C HIS A 171 -4.36 -19.65 11.68
N ILE A 172 -4.17 -18.50 12.34
CA ILE A 172 -4.75 -18.21 13.67
C ILE A 172 -6.28 -18.26 13.61
N LYS A 173 -6.91 -17.66 12.58
CA LYS A 173 -8.37 -17.66 12.41
C LYS A 173 -8.97 -19.05 12.16
N HIS A 174 -8.17 -20.02 11.74
CA HIS A 174 -8.60 -21.40 11.44
C HIS A 174 -8.06 -22.42 12.43
N ASP A 175 -7.68 -21.99 13.64
CA ASP A 175 -7.19 -22.83 14.74
C ASP A 175 -5.95 -23.67 14.41
N THR A 176 -5.17 -23.26 13.39
CA THR A 176 -3.93 -23.94 12.96
C THR A 176 -2.69 -23.23 13.52
N PHE A 177 -2.63 -23.13 14.85
CA PHE A 177 -1.64 -22.32 15.57
C PHE A 177 -0.18 -22.74 15.32
N GLU A 178 0.10 -24.04 15.13
CA GLU A 178 1.45 -24.54 14.84
C GLU A 178 2.03 -23.89 13.57
N LYS A 179 1.23 -23.82 12.50
CA LYS A 179 1.65 -23.20 11.23
C LYS A 179 1.83 -21.69 11.36
N ALA A 180 0.99 -21.04 12.17
CA ALA A 180 1.15 -19.62 12.46
C ALA A 180 2.46 -19.35 13.21
N PHE A 181 2.80 -20.21 14.19
CA PHE A 181 4.03 -20.13 14.95
C PHE A 181 5.27 -20.30 14.05
N ASP A 182 5.30 -21.33 13.20
CA ASP A 182 6.42 -21.56 12.27
C ASP A 182 6.68 -20.36 11.34
N LEU A 183 5.62 -19.67 10.93
CA LEU A 183 5.74 -18.44 10.14
C LEU A 183 6.31 -17.31 10.99
N LEU A 184 5.84 -17.13 12.23
CA LEU A 184 6.19 -16.00 13.08
C LEU A 184 7.55 -16.13 13.79
N ASP A 185 8.08 -17.35 13.96
CA ASP A 185 9.36 -17.61 14.65
C ASP A 185 10.52 -16.82 14.01
N THR A 186 10.55 -16.79 12.68
CA THR A 186 11.54 -16.04 11.88
C THR A 186 11.08 -14.65 11.48
N PHE A 187 9.96 -14.16 12.01
CA PHE A 187 9.41 -12.86 11.65
C PHE A 187 9.98 -11.75 12.55
N GLU A 188 10.57 -10.75 11.92
CA GLU A 188 10.97 -9.50 12.57
C GLU A 188 9.90 -8.43 12.29
N PRO A 189 9.16 -7.98 13.31
CA PRO A 189 8.13 -6.97 13.11
C PRO A 189 8.75 -5.64 12.69
N ALA A 190 8.34 -5.12 11.52
CA ALA A 190 8.72 -3.79 11.05
C ALA A 190 7.76 -2.68 11.53
N GLN A 191 6.58 -3.04 12.04
CA GLN A 191 5.55 -2.10 12.48
C GLN A 191 5.07 -2.41 13.90
N PRO A 192 4.69 -1.39 14.70
CA PRO A 192 4.18 -1.58 16.07
C PRO A 192 3.03 -2.59 16.16
N ILE A 193 2.09 -2.55 15.21
CA ILE A 193 0.94 -3.47 15.16
C ILE A 193 1.38 -4.94 14.98
N ALA A 194 2.49 -5.17 14.28
CA ALA A 194 3.00 -6.49 13.99
C ALA A 194 3.68 -7.13 15.22
N TYR A 195 4.02 -6.35 16.25
CA TYR A 195 4.45 -6.88 17.55
C TYR A 195 3.30 -7.47 18.38
N ILE A 196 2.03 -7.15 18.08
CA ILE A 196 0.89 -7.74 18.80
C ILE A 196 0.74 -9.24 18.46
N LEU A 197 1.21 -9.63 17.28
CA LEU A 197 1.08 -10.99 16.77
C LEU A 197 2.27 -11.90 17.10
N LYS A 198 3.37 -11.32 17.59
CA LYS A 198 4.56 -12.05 18.03
C LYS A 198 4.53 -12.24 19.54
#